data_AF-A0A9D1LT34-F1
#
_entry.id   AF-A0A9D1LT34-F1
#
_cell.length_a   1.000
_cell.length_b   1.000
_cell.length_c   1.000
_cell.angle_alpha   90.00
_cell.angle_beta   90.00
_cell.angle_gamma   90.00
#
_symmetry.space_group_name_H-M   'P 1'
#
loop_
_entity.id
_entity.type
_entity.pdbx_description
1 polymer ?
#
loop_
_entity_poly.entity_id
_entity_poly.type
_entity_poly.pdbx_seq_one_letter_code
_entity_poly.pdbx_strand_id
1 'polypeptide(L)'
;MAKEFTGTLKLRAPIMINGALCSEIPYDFEALTVTDMLDVDRARSAEGRAQPVLPKFEGYTQFMLFCAAVAKRNAHIAPEDLRRLSARDGMAAQELARDFLLDSSADGEPETSDAQ
;
A
#
# COMPACT_ATOMS: atom_id res chain seq x y z
N MET A 1 11.17 15.16 -12.15
CA MET A 1 10.03 15.40 -11.23
C MET A 1 9.99 14.22 -10.29
N ALA A 2 9.90 14.44 -8.98
CA ALA A 2 9.73 13.35 -8.02
C ALA A 2 8.42 12.60 -8.33
N LYS A 3 8.42 11.27 -8.23
CA LYS A 3 7.21 10.46 -8.40
C LYS A 3 6.34 10.71 -7.15
N GLU A 4 5.16 11.29 -7.34
CA GLU A 4 4.21 11.45 -6.23
C GLU A 4 3.47 10.13 -6.01
N PHE A 5 3.46 9.61 -4.77
CA PHE A 5 2.72 8.40 -4.42
C PHE A 5 1.31 8.72 -3.90
N THR A 6 0.60 9.58 -4.63
CA THR A 6 -0.81 9.88 -4.40
C THR A 6 -1.61 9.64 -5.68
N GLY A 7 -2.88 9.26 -5.57
CA GLY A 7 -3.66 9.00 -6.76
C GLY A 7 -5.01 8.35 -6.52
N THR A 8 -5.49 7.67 -7.56
CA THR A 8 -6.76 6.94 -7.53
C THR A 8 -6.62 5.64 -8.29
N LEU A 9 -6.89 4.52 -7.61
CA LEU A 9 -6.99 3.22 -8.23
C LEU A 9 -8.38 3.07 -8.87
N LYS A 10 -8.42 3.02 -10.20
CA LYS A 10 -9.64 2.71 -10.95
C LYS A 10 -9.92 1.22 -10.92
N LEU A 11 -11.09 0.86 -10.41
CA LEU A 11 -11.47 -0.54 -10.24
C LEU A 11 -11.97 -1.14 -11.54
N ARG A 12 -11.50 -2.35 -11.83
CA ARG A 12 -12.04 -3.18 -12.92
C ARG A 12 -13.39 -3.77 -12.53
N ALA A 13 -13.56 -4.12 -11.26
CA ALA A 13 -14.81 -4.57 -10.69
C ALA A 13 -15.23 -3.61 -9.55
N PRO A 14 -16.22 -2.73 -9.78
CA PRO A 14 -16.72 -1.84 -8.74
C PRO A 14 -17.22 -2.60 -7.50
N ILE A 15 -17.03 -2.02 -6.31
CA ILE A 15 -17.46 -2.60 -5.03
C ILE A 15 -18.45 -1.66 -4.33
N MET A 16 -19.34 -2.22 -3.50
CA MET A 16 -20.31 -1.42 -2.75
C MET A 16 -19.66 -0.84 -1.49
N ILE A 17 -19.56 0.47 -1.33
CA ILE A 17 -19.06 1.12 -0.11
C ILE A 17 -20.17 2.02 0.44
N ASN A 18 -20.58 1.81 1.69
CA ASN A 18 -21.67 2.57 2.34
C ASN A 18 -22.96 2.67 1.50
N GLY A 19 -23.32 1.59 0.81
CA GLY A 19 -24.53 1.54 -0.04
C GLY A 19 -24.40 2.20 -1.42
N ALA A 20 -23.23 2.73 -1.77
CA ALA A 20 -22.94 3.28 -3.10
C ALA A 20 -21.98 2.37 -3.88
N LEU A 21 -22.23 2.22 -5.19
CA LEU A 21 -21.31 1.52 -6.08
C LEU A 21 -20.08 2.40 -6.32
N CYS A 22 -18.91 1.93 -5.90
CA CYS A 22 -17.64 2.65 -5.97
C CYS A 22 -16.74 2.00 -7.03
N SER A 23 -16.28 2.78 -8.00
CA SER A 23 -15.37 2.35 -9.07
C SER A 23 -13.97 2.95 -8.96
N GLU A 24 -13.72 3.78 -7.94
CA GLU A 24 -12.48 4.55 -7.80
C GLU A 24 -12.08 4.64 -6.33
N ILE A 25 -10.86 4.20 -6.02
CA ILE A 25 -10.31 4.19 -4.65
C ILE A 25 -9.17 5.20 -4.55
N PRO A 26 -9.37 6.36 -3.90
CA PRO A 26 -8.31 7.35 -3.72
C PRO A 26 -7.32 6.89 -2.65
N TYR A 27 -6.02 7.16 -2.86
CA TYR A 27 -4.95 6.79 -1.93
C TYR A 27 -3.91 7.91 -1.80
N ASP A 28 -3.22 7.93 -0.67
CA ASP A 28 -2.14 8.87 -0.36
C ASP A 28 -1.07 8.18 0.49
N PHE A 29 0.01 7.71 -0.15
CA PHE A 29 1.11 7.05 0.56
C PHE A 29 2.02 8.05 1.28
N GLU A 30 2.09 9.30 0.80
CA GLU A 30 2.88 10.38 1.41
C GLU A 30 2.33 10.79 2.78
N ALA A 31 1.04 10.54 3.02
CA ALA A 31 0.38 10.74 4.30
C ALA A 31 0.64 9.63 5.33
N LEU A 32 1.35 8.55 4.96
CA LEU A 32 1.70 7.48 5.89
C LEU A 32 2.75 7.94 6.90
N THR A 33 2.58 7.47 8.13
CA THR A 33 3.50 7.72 9.24
C THR A 33 4.17 6.42 9.67
N VAL A 34 5.23 6.55 10.47
CA VAL A 34 5.88 5.39 11.12
C VAL A 34 4.87 4.57 11.94
N THR A 35 3.90 5.22 12.59
CA THR A 35 2.84 4.52 13.33
C THR A 35 2.03 3.62 12.41
N ASP A 36 1.66 4.09 11.22
CA ASP A 36 0.90 3.29 10.26
C ASP A 36 1.70 2.06 9.81
N MET A 37 3.01 2.22 9.58
CA MET A 37 3.89 1.08 9.25
C MET A 37 3.97 0.05 10.39
N LEU A 38 4.16 0.51 11.63
CA LEU A 38 4.22 -0.36 12.81
C LEU A 38 2.90 -1.12 13.04
N ASP A 39 1.77 -0.48 12.76
CA ASP A 39 0.46 -1.10 12.90
C ASP A 39 0.21 -2.18 11.82
N VAL A 40 0.69 -1.96 10.60
CA VAL A 40 0.70 -3.02 9.56
C VAL A 40 1.55 -4.21 9.99
N ASP A 41 2.77 -3.97 10.50
CA ASP A 41 3.64 -5.04 10.98
C ASP A 41 3.06 -5.80 12.18
N ARG A 42 2.41 -5.08 13.10
CA ARG A 42 1.69 -5.67 14.24
C ARG A 42 0.54 -6.55 13.76
N ALA A 43 -0.28 -6.07 12.82
CA ALA A 43 -1.39 -6.84 12.25
C ALA A 43 -0.89 -8.12 11.55
N ARG A 44 0.17 -8.00 10.74
CA ARG A 44 0.83 -9.14 10.08
C ARG A 44 1.30 -10.18 11.09
N SER A 45 1.93 -9.74 12.17
CA SER A 45 2.42 -10.62 13.23
C SER A 45 1.28 -11.32 13.98
N ALA A 46 0.19 -10.59 14.27
CA ALA A 46 -1.00 -11.14 14.92
C ALA A 46 -1.72 -12.20 14.05
N GLU A 47 -1.62 -12.11 12.73
CA GLU A 47 -2.10 -13.13 11.79
C GLU A 47 -1.16 -14.34 11.62
N GLY A 48 -0.08 -14.43 12.42
CA GLY A 48 0.89 -15.53 12.35
C GLY A 48 1.85 -15.44 11.16
N ARG A 49 1.92 -14.28 10.49
CA ARG A 49 2.79 -14.04 9.31
C ARG A 49 4.13 -13.39 9.70
N ALA A 50 4.68 -13.73 10.87
CA ALA A 50 5.86 -13.08 11.44
C ALA A 50 7.21 -13.40 10.74
N GLN A 51 7.20 -13.98 9.54
CA GLN A 51 8.43 -14.32 8.84
C GLN A 51 9.21 -13.04 8.45
N PRO A 52 10.55 -13.05 8.55
CA PRO A 52 11.38 -11.93 8.15
C PRO A 52 11.42 -11.84 6.62
N VAL A 53 10.50 -11.07 6.06
CA VAL A 53 10.41 -10.76 4.64
C VAL A 53 10.40 -9.24 4.50
N LEU A 54 11.18 -8.70 3.56
CA LEU A 54 11.18 -7.26 3.30
C LEU A 54 9.79 -6.83 2.80
N PRO A 55 9.23 -5.69 3.26
CA PRO A 55 7.90 -5.21 2.86
C PRO A 55 7.67 -5.20 1.34
N LYS A 56 8.68 -4.83 0.56
CA LYS A 56 8.62 -4.80 -0.92
C LYS A 56 8.43 -6.16 -1.59
N PHE A 57 8.56 -7.27 -0.86
CA PHE A 57 8.35 -8.64 -1.36
C PHE A 57 7.21 -9.37 -0.65
N GLU A 58 6.45 -8.69 0.22
CA GLU A 58 5.40 -9.30 1.03
C GLU A 58 4.03 -8.69 0.63
N GLY A 59 3.19 -9.49 -0.02
CA GLY A 59 1.93 -9.03 -0.61
C GLY A 59 0.84 -8.63 0.40
N TYR A 60 0.87 -9.18 1.61
CA TYR A 60 -0.06 -8.79 2.67
C TYR A 60 0.29 -7.39 3.21
N THR A 61 1.56 -7.14 3.52
CA THR A 61 2.10 -5.84 3.93
C THR A 61 1.84 -4.79 2.85
N GLN A 62 2.11 -5.11 1.57
CA GLN A 62 1.80 -4.21 0.46
C GLN A 62 0.31 -3.83 0.44
N PHE A 63 -0.57 -4.82 0.55
CA PHE A 63 -2.01 -4.56 0.54
C PHE A 63 -2.46 -3.74 1.75
N MET A 64 -1.96 -4.07 2.95
CA MET A 64 -2.32 -3.35 4.17
C MET A 64 -1.76 -1.92 4.21
N LEU A 65 -0.60 -1.65 3.61
CA LEU A 65 -0.09 -0.30 3.41
C LEU A 65 -0.97 0.49 2.45
N PHE A 66 -1.45 -0.12 1.36
CA PHE A 66 -2.43 0.52 0.50
C PHE A 66 -3.72 0.85 1.27
N CYS A 67 -4.24 -0.06 2.10
CA CYS A 67 -5.40 0.21 2.93
C CYS A 67 -5.19 1.41 3.87
N ALA A 68 -4.01 1.50 4.50
CA ALA A 68 -3.66 2.64 5.34
C ALA A 68 -3.62 3.96 4.54
N ALA A 69 -3.02 3.94 3.34
CA ALA A 69 -2.96 5.10 2.45
C ALA A 69 -4.35 5.56 1.99
N VAL A 70 -5.28 4.63 1.74
CA VAL A 70 -6.68 4.95 1.46
C VAL A 70 -7.37 5.57 2.67
N ALA A 71 -7.18 5.01 3.87
CA ALA A 71 -7.79 5.52 5.09
C ALA A 71 -7.32 6.95 5.44
N LYS A 72 -6.04 7.28 5.19
CA LYS A 72 -5.53 8.65 5.32
C LYS A 72 -6.21 9.62 4.35
N ARG A 73 -6.49 9.15 3.14
CA ARG A 73 -7.06 9.99 2.07
C ARG A 73 -8.58 10.13 2.17
N ASN A 74 -9.27 9.08 2.59
CA ASN A 74 -10.72 9.03 2.66
C ASN A 74 -11.18 8.13 3.82
N ALA A 75 -11.51 8.75 4.96
CA ALA A 75 -11.96 8.07 6.17
C ALA A 75 -13.33 7.36 6.03
N HIS A 76 -14.06 7.55 4.93
CA HIS A 76 -15.31 6.83 4.66
C HIS A 76 -15.08 5.43 4.07
N ILE A 77 -13.85 5.11 3.66
CA ILE A 77 -13.48 3.79 3.13
C ILE A 77 -12.71 3.05 4.22
N ALA A 78 -13.29 1.96 4.72
CA ALA A 78 -12.66 1.13 5.73
C ALA A 78 -11.74 0.07 5.07
N PRO A 79 -10.65 -0.38 5.73
CA PRO A 79 -9.81 -1.47 5.23
C PRO A 79 -10.60 -2.74 4.85
N GLU A 80 -11.72 -3.00 5.53
CA GLU A 80 -12.63 -4.12 5.35
C GLU A 80 -13.41 -4.00 4.03
N ASP A 81 -13.66 -2.78 3.56
CA ASP A 81 -14.25 -2.53 2.25
C ASP A 81 -13.29 -2.97 1.15
N LEU A 82 -12.00 -2.67 1.32
CA LEU A 82 -10.96 -2.96 0.35
C LEU A 82 -10.70 -4.47 0.23
N ARG A 83 -10.95 -5.26 1.27
CA ARG A 83 -10.88 -6.73 1.19
C ARG A 83 -11.89 -7.34 0.21
N ARG A 84 -12.88 -6.58 -0.27
CA ARG A 84 -13.88 -7.00 -1.26
C ARG A 84 -13.48 -6.70 -2.70
N LEU A 85 -12.32 -6.07 -2.92
CA LEU A 85 -11.77 -5.87 -4.25
C LEU A 85 -11.63 -7.19 -5.01
N SER A 86 -11.78 -7.14 -6.34
CA SER A 86 -11.43 -8.29 -7.16
C SER A 86 -9.95 -8.63 -7.00
N ALA A 87 -9.56 -9.89 -7.21
CA ALA A 87 -8.15 -10.28 -7.11
C ALA A 87 -7.24 -9.43 -8.02
N ARG A 88 -7.71 -9.03 -9.22
CA ARG A 88 -6.96 -8.17 -10.14
C ARG A 88 -6.79 -6.75 -9.60
N ASP A 89 -7.83 -6.20 -8.97
CA ASP A 89 -7.76 -4.87 -8.36
C ASP A 89 -6.89 -4.90 -7.08
N GLY A 90 -6.94 -5.99 -6.31
CA GLY A 90 -6.07 -6.22 -5.16
C GLY A 90 -4.59 -6.33 -5.55
N MET A 91 -4.28 -7.01 -6.67
CA MET A 91 -2.92 -7.03 -7.22
C MET A 91 -2.44 -5.64 -7.65
N ALA A 92 -3.33 -4.83 -8.26
CA ALA A 92 -2.99 -3.46 -8.63
C ALA A 92 -2.74 -2.57 -7.40
N ALA A 93 -3.52 -2.74 -6.33
CA ALA A 93 -3.28 -2.08 -5.04
C ALA A 93 -1.92 -2.46 -4.44
N GLN A 94 -1.56 -3.75 -4.47
CA GLN A 94 -0.26 -4.24 -4.01
C GLN A 94 0.91 -3.67 -4.83
N GLU A 95 0.75 -3.58 -6.15
CA GLU A 95 1.74 -3.00 -7.05
C GLU A 95 2.02 -1.53 -6.73
N LEU A 96 0.97 -0.73 -6.47
CA LEU A 96 1.13 0.67 -6.05
C LEU A 96 1.93 0.80 -4.75
N ALA A 97 1.64 -0.02 -3.75
CA ALA A 97 2.39 -0.02 -2.48
C ALA A 97 3.83 -0.53 -2.66
N ARG A 98 4.04 -1.53 -3.52
CA ARG A 98 5.37 -2.05 -3.83
C ARG A 98 6.24 -0.97 -4.49
N ASP A 99 5.67 -0.24 -5.44
CA ASP A 99 6.36 0.86 -6.13
C ASP A 99 6.81 1.94 -5.14
N PHE A 100 5.95 2.32 -4.19
CA PHE A 100 6.28 3.25 -3.11
C PHE A 100 7.45 2.76 -2.26
N LEU A 101 7.42 1.49 -1.85
CA LEU A 101 8.48 0.87 -1.04
C LEU A 101 9.81 0.75 -1.79
N LEU A 102 9.77 0.51 -3.10
CA LEU A 102 10.97 0.42 -3.95
C LEU A 102 11.64 1.79 -4.12
N ASP A 103 10.85 2.84 -4.36
CA ASP A 103 11.36 4.21 -4.52
C ASP A 103 11.95 4.74 -3.20
N SER A 104 11.28 4.48 -2.07
CA SER A 104 11.80 4.80 -0.73
C SER A 104 13.12 4.08 -0.38
N SER A 105 13.46 3.02 -1.11
CA SER A 105 14.72 2.28 -0.93
C SER A 105 15.86 2.79 -1.84
N ALA A 106 15.55 3.60 -2.86
CA ALA A 106 16.47 3.98 -3.93
C ALA A 106 17.42 5.13 -3.54
N ASP A 107 17.09 5.91 -2.51
CA ASP A 107 17.92 7.02 -2.02
C ASP A 107 19.13 6.57 -1.16
N GLY A 108 19.39 5.26 -1.07
CA GLY A 108 20.36 4.67 -0.15
C GLY A 108 21.42 3.76 -0.77
N GLU A 109 21.53 3.65 -2.09
CA GLU A 109 22.69 2.96 -2.70
C GLU A 109 23.92 3.86 -2.52
N PRO A 110 24.94 3.49 -1.71
CA PRO A 110 26.20 4.20 -1.77
C PRO A 110 26.77 3.99 -3.17
N GLU A 111 27.04 5.07 -3.89
CA GLU A 111 27.88 4.99 -5.08
C GLU A 111 29.18 4.30 -4.66
N THR A 112 29.34 3.03 -5.04
CA THR A 112 30.65 2.39 -5.01
C THR A 112 31.48 3.11 -6.05
N SER A 113 32.14 4.18 -5.62
CA SER A 113 33.28 4.73 -6.33
C SER A 113 34.32 3.62 -6.36
N ASP A 114 34.38 2.91 -7.49
CA ASP A 114 35.52 2.12 -7.86
C ASP A 114 36.71 3.08 -7.98
N ALA A 115 37.43 3.21 -6.87
CA ALA A 115 38.76 3.78 -6.81
C ALA A 115 39.68 2.71 -6.24
N GLN A 116 40.19 1.85 -7.12
CA GLN A 116 41.63 1.67 -7.41
C GLN A 116 41.88 0.47 -8.33
#